data_AF-A0A952LT12-F1
#
_entry.id   AF-A0A952LT12-F1
#
_cell.length_a   1.000
_cell.length_b   1.000
_cell.length_c   1.000
_cell.angle_alpha   90.00
_cell.angle_beta   90.00
_cell.angle_gamma   90.00
#
_symmetry.space_group_name_H-M   'P 1'
#
loop_
_entity.id
_entity.type
_entity.pdbx_description
1 polymer ?
#
loop_
_entity_poly.entity_id
_entity_poly.type
_entity_poly.pdbx_seq_one_letter_code
_entity_poly.pdbx_strand_id
1 'polypeptide(L)'
;ADSWMFVTSAVMGYQAADANANLAAFSGANQQVKAGTDLIIINRGLPNDRTRVTGHNKSAAAQFKLTENASYRKGDILMMVSPTCDMAAIFQLTGPAATSSNVYTHGVSGGVSPGNCSLNLSFGGDCASAPTSNNLGRAFPDGSMVMGFSSAAYFIRDSQITGEPTLYRQVRTRTSGALQSQELLTGVDDMDILYGYNPAGSGSPERFYPANLVPDWSGVVSVRIQLTLVSKRAVFAPDATANPPQDGKLRKQVMISGSIRNRG
;
A
#
# COMPACT_ATOMS: atom_id res chain seq x y z
N ALA A 1 10.54 -6.10 8.85
CA ALA A 1 11.17 -5.72 7.57
C ALA A 1 10.19 -4.98 6.66
N ASP A 2 8.91 -5.38 6.57
CA ASP A 2 7.99 -4.81 5.56
C ASP A 2 6.90 -3.88 6.14
N SER A 3 7.09 -3.32 7.34
CA SER A 3 6.08 -2.48 8.00
C SER A 3 5.69 -1.25 7.18
N TRP A 4 6.62 -0.75 6.35
CA TRP A 4 6.41 0.40 5.47
C TRP A 4 5.29 0.20 4.44
N MET A 5 4.95 -1.05 4.08
CA MET A 5 3.83 -1.35 3.18
C MET A 5 2.45 -1.25 3.86
N PHE A 6 2.42 -1.34 5.19
CA PHE A 6 1.19 -1.35 5.99
C PHE A 6 0.77 0.07 6.40
N VAL A 7 0.61 0.92 5.40
CA VAL A 7 0.03 2.25 5.59
C VAL A 7 -1.48 2.14 5.80
N THR A 8 -2.01 2.99 6.68
CA THR A 8 -3.45 3.00 7.06
C THR A 8 -4.35 3.57 5.97
N SER A 9 -3.77 4.26 4.99
CA SER A 9 -4.47 4.83 3.84
C SER A 9 -4.49 3.86 2.66
N ALA A 10 -5.51 3.98 1.80
CA ALA A 10 -5.62 3.14 0.60
C ALA A 10 -4.50 3.46 -0.42
N VAL A 11 -4.01 4.70 -0.39
CA VAL A 11 -2.86 5.17 -1.15
C VAL A 11 -1.93 5.93 -0.21
N MET A 12 -0.63 5.81 -0.44
CA MET A 12 0.37 6.69 0.14
C MET A 12 1.49 6.92 -0.86
N GLY A 13 1.97 8.14 -0.95
CA GLY A 13 3.04 8.57 -1.83
C GLY A 13 4.27 9.02 -1.07
N TYR A 14 5.40 9.03 -1.77
CA TYR A 14 6.64 9.60 -1.28
C TYR A 14 7.29 10.40 -2.40
N GLN A 15 7.75 11.61 -2.10
CA GLN A 15 8.36 12.48 -3.08
C GLN A 15 9.86 12.18 -3.20
N ALA A 16 10.38 12.30 -4.41
CA ALA A 16 11.81 12.31 -4.71
C ALA A 16 12.66 13.23 -3.80
N ALA A 17 12.09 14.35 -3.37
CA ALA A 17 12.75 15.37 -2.56
C ALA A 17 12.68 15.08 -1.04
N ASP A 18 11.93 14.06 -0.61
CA ASP A 18 11.80 13.74 0.80
C ASP A 18 13.03 12.99 1.30
N ALA A 19 13.98 13.72 1.87
CA ALA A 19 15.06 13.15 2.70
C ALA A 19 14.56 12.53 4.03
N ASN A 20 13.28 12.17 4.14
CA ASN A 20 12.67 11.71 5.39
C ASN A 20 12.82 10.19 5.57
N ALA A 21 12.96 9.80 6.84
CA ALA A 21 13.22 8.44 7.36
C ALA A 21 12.36 7.29 6.77
N ASN A 22 11.25 7.58 6.09
CA ASN A 22 10.43 6.57 5.41
C ASN A 22 11.07 6.03 4.11
N LEU A 23 11.80 6.87 3.36
CA LEU A 23 12.64 6.41 2.24
C LEU A 23 13.83 5.60 2.75
N ALA A 24 14.33 5.89 3.96
CA ALA A 24 15.39 5.10 4.60
C ALA A 24 14.93 3.68 4.99
N ALA A 25 13.66 3.51 5.40
CA ALA A 25 13.06 2.19 5.62
C ALA A 25 12.95 1.37 4.31
N PHE A 26 12.80 2.05 3.17
CA PHE A 26 12.80 1.47 1.84
C PHE A 26 14.22 1.12 1.35
N SER A 27 15.17 2.04 1.50
CA SER A 27 16.56 1.87 1.06
C SER A 27 17.32 0.82 1.88
N GLY A 28 17.00 0.71 3.18
CA GLY A 28 17.50 -0.36 4.05
C GLY A 28 16.96 -1.76 3.71
N ALA A 29 15.88 -1.85 2.91
CA ALA A 29 15.27 -3.12 2.49
C ALA A 29 15.80 -3.63 1.13
N ASN A 30 17.01 -3.24 0.71
CA ASN A 30 17.63 -3.59 -0.59
C ASN A 30 16.88 -3.00 -1.80
N GLN A 31 16.14 -1.91 -1.62
CA GLN A 31 15.38 -1.26 -2.68
C GLN A 31 16.05 0.05 -3.04
N GLN A 32 16.96 -0.02 -4.01
CA GLN A 32 17.63 1.15 -4.56
C GLN A 32 16.68 1.94 -5.46
N VAL A 33 15.67 2.58 -4.85
CA VAL A 33 14.80 3.52 -5.59
C VAL A 33 15.70 4.58 -6.23
N LYS A 34 15.49 4.84 -7.52
CA LYS A 34 16.25 5.82 -8.28
C LYS A 34 16.03 7.20 -7.66
N ALA A 35 17.12 7.85 -7.26
CA ALA A 35 17.08 9.20 -6.72
C ALA A 35 16.41 10.16 -7.71
N GLY A 36 15.62 11.10 -7.21
CA GLY A 36 14.90 12.05 -8.04
C GLY A 36 13.54 11.55 -8.55
N THR A 37 13.12 10.31 -8.24
CA THR A 37 11.83 9.75 -8.68
C THR A 37 10.86 9.54 -7.51
N ASP A 38 9.56 9.72 -7.75
CA ASP A 38 8.51 9.48 -6.75
C ASP A 38 8.20 7.99 -6.60
N LEU A 39 7.49 7.66 -5.52
CA LEU A 39 7.00 6.31 -5.23
C LEU A 39 5.54 6.35 -4.77
N ILE A 40 4.78 5.31 -5.08
CA ILE A 40 3.40 5.13 -4.62
C ILE A 40 3.17 3.72 -4.06
N ILE A 41 2.48 3.66 -2.93
CA ILE A 41 1.95 2.45 -2.30
C ILE A 41 0.44 2.42 -2.47
N ILE A 42 -0.08 1.28 -2.88
CA ILE A 42 -1.52 1.02 -3.04
C ILE A 42 -1.91 -0.18 -2.19
N ASN A 43 -2.82 0.07 -1.25
CA ASN A 43 -3.37 -0.92 -0.32
C ASN A 43 -4.81 -1.24 -0.68
N ARG A 44 -5.12 -2.54 -0.81
CA ARG A 44 -6.46 -2.99 -1.19
C ARG A 44 -6.84 -4.35 -0.61
N GLY A 45 -8.14 -4.54 -0.42
CA GLY A 45 -8.74 -5.87 -0.28
C GLY A 45 -8.80 -6.60 -1.63
N LEU A 46 -8.64 -7.92 -1.60
CA LEU A 46 -8.73 -8.80 -2.75
C LEU A 46 -10.21 -9.19 -2.97
N PRO A 47 -10.88 -8.70 -4.03
CA PRO A 47 -12.33 -8.87 -4.19
C PRO A 47 -12.76 -10.31 -4.44
N ASN A 48 -11.86 -11.16 -4.94
CA ASN A 48 -12.11 -12.59 -5.19
C ASN A 48 -11.77 -13.47 -3.99
N ASP A 49 -11.25 -12.89 -2.90
CA ASP A 49 -10.85 -13.60 -1.68
C ASP A 49 -11.55 -12.95 -0.48
N ARG A 50 -12.88 -13.02 -0.46
CA ARG A 50 -13.73 -12.33 0.52
C ARG A 50 -14.85 -13.21 1.05
N THR A 51 -15.25 -12.98 2.28
CA THR A 51 -16.45 -13.59 2.87
C THR A 51 -17.06 -12.71 3.96
N ARG A 52 -18.31 -12.99 4.32
CA ARG A 52 -19.12 -12.19 5.24
C ARG A 52 -18.88 -12.58 6.69
N VAL A 53 -18.64 -11.58 7.53
CA VAL A 53 -18.51 -11.69 8.99
C VAL A 53 -19.91 -11.76 9.62
N THR A 54 -20.12 -12.74 10.49
CA THR A 54 -21.35 -12.94 11.26
C THR A 54 -21.24 -12.54 12.73
N GLY A 55 -20.01 -12.33 13.20
CA GLY A 55 -19.78 -11.82 14.54
C GLY A 55 -18.32 -11.45 14.75
N HIS A 56 -18.08 -10.43 15.57
CA HIS A 56 -16.76 -10.02 15.99
C HIS A 56 -16.78 -9.82 17.51
N ASN A 57 -16.22 -10.81 18.23
CA ASN A 57 -16.09 -10.78 19.67
C ASN A 57 -14.71 -10.23 20.05
N LYS A 58 -14.72 -9.16 20.86
CA LYS A 58 -13.48 -8.52 21.32
C LYS A 58 -13.04 -8.97 22.70
N SER A 59 -13.51 -10.10 23.22
CA SER A 59 -12.96 -10.63 24.47
C SER A 59 -11.44 -10.90 24.34
N ALA A 60 -10.78 -11.34 25.41
CA ALA A 60 -9.37 -11.72 25.39
C ALA A 60 -9.00 -12.72 24.26
N ALA A 61 -9.98 -13.39 23.65
CA ALA A 61 -9.78 -14.30 22.53
C ALA A 61 -9.67 -13.62 21.15
N ALA A 62 -10.08 -12.35 21.01
CA ALA A 62 -10.00 -11.53 19.79
C ALA A 62 -10.44 -12.27 18.53
N GLN A 63 -11.72 -12.65 18.48
CA GLN A 63 -12.24 -13.58 17.48
C GLN A 63 -13.26 -12.94 16.55
N PHE A 64 -13.26 -13.36 15.30
CA PHE A 64 -14.38 -13.11 14.39
C PHE A 64 -14.87 -14.42 13.78
N LYS A 65 -16.15 -14.44 13.44
CA LYS A 65 -16.85 -15.56 12.82
C LYS A 65 -17.29 -15.19 11.41
N LEU A 66 -17.18 -16.14 10.50
CA LEU A 66 -17.58 -16.03 9.10
C LEU A 66 -18.86 -16.82 8.84
N THR A 67 -19.54 -16.47 7.76
CA THR A 67 -20.77 -17.15 7.34
C THR A 67 -20.50 -18.58 6.88
N GLU A 68 -19.34 -18.81 6.28
CA GLU A 68 -18.88 -20.10 5.75
C GLU A 68 -17.42 -20.34 6.11
N ASN A 69 -16.95 -21.56 5.88
CA ASN A 69 -15.53 -21.88 6.06
C ASN A 69 -14.71 -21.15 4.99
N ALA A 70 -13.64 -20.48 5.41
CA ALA A 70 -12.69 -19.86 4.50
C ALA A 70 -11.35 -20.60 4.52
N SER A 71 -10.53 -20.34 3.51
CA SER A 71 -9.18 -20.90 3.38
C SER A 71 -8.08 -20.00 3.96
N TYR A 72 -8.44 -19.11 4.88
CA TYR A 72 -7.47 -18.32 5.63
C TYR A 72 -6.74 -19.18 6.65
N ARG A 73 -5.49 -18.81 6.96
CA ARG A 73 -4.61 -19.50 7.91
C ARG A 73 -3.93 -18.49 8.83
N LYS A 74 -3.43 -18.96 9.96
CA LYS A 74 -2.48 -18.22 10.82
C LYS A 74 -1.37 -17.60 9.95
N GLY A 75 -1.09 -16.31 10.18
CA GLY A 75 -0.11 -15.52 9.43
C GLY A 75 -0.70 -14.76 8.25
N ASP A 76 -1.89 -15.10 7.77
CA ASP A 76 -2.53 -14.32 6.70
C ASP A 76 -2.85 -12.90 7.16
N ILE A 77 -2.65 -11.94 6.27
CA ILE A 77 -3.03 -10.55 6.47
C ILE A 77 -4.32 -10.28 5.71
N LEU A 78 -5.31 -9.79 6.45
CA LEU A 78 -6.65 -9.54 5.97
C LEU A 78 -7.01 -8.08 6.15
N MET A 79 -8.00 -7.67 5.38
CA MET A 79 -8.70 -6.40 5.53
C MET A 79 -10.14 -6.69 5.94
N MET A 80 -10.62 -6.07 7.01
CA MET A 80 -12.03 -6.12 7.41
C MET A 80 -12.66 -4.75 7.21
N VAL A 81 -13.86 -4.71 6.64
CA VAL A 81 -14.60 -3.49 6.35
C VAL A 81 -16.03 -3.64 6.87
N SER A 82 -16.50 -2.63 7.57
CA SER A 82 -17.88 -2.54 8.08
C SER A 82 -18.92 -2.40 6.93
N PRO A 83 -20.19 -2.76 7.14
CA PRO A 83 -21.24 -2.63 6.12
C PRO A 83 -21.44 -1.18 5.65
N THR A 84 -21.19 -0.23 6.54
CA THR A 84 -21.31 1.22 6.34
C THR A 84 -20.04 1.87 5.78
N CYS A 85 -18.97 1.10 5.56
CA CYS A 85 -17.67 1.58 5.07
C CYS A 85 -17.01 2.66 5.94
N ASP A 86 -17.49 2.90 7.17
CA ASP A 86 -16.97 3.89 8.11
C ASP A 86 -15.80 3.35 8.96
N MET A 87 -15.64 2.02 8.96
CA MET A 87 -14.51 1.33 9.60
C MET A 87 -13.85 0.36 8.62
N ALA A 88 -12.52 0.41 8.59
CA ALA A 88 -11.67 -0.57 7.94
C ALA A 88 -10.45 -0.88 8.80
N ALA A 89 -9.99 -2.13 8.78
CA ALA A 89 -8.83 -2.58 9.53
C ALA A 89 -7.96 -3.51 8.68
N ILE A 90 -6.64 -3.36 8.76
CA ILE A 90 -5.67 -4.33 8.24
C ILE A 90 -5.06 -5.04 9.46
N PHE A 91 -5.10 -6.36 9.48
CA PHE A 91 -4.64 -7.16 10.62
C PHE A 91 -4.16 -8.53 10.16
N GLN A 92 -3.36 -9.17 11.00
CA GLN A 92 -2.81 -10.50 10.76
C GLN A 92 -3.54 -11.55 11.62
N LEU A 93 -3.82 -12.71 11.02
CA LEU A 93 -4.40 -13.82 11.76
C LEU A 93 -3.38 -14.47 12.70
N THR A 94 -3.79 -14.67 13.94
CA THR A 94 -3.05 -15.47 14.92
C THR A 94 -3.51 -16.92 14.98
N GLY A 95 -4.65 -17.25 14.36
CA GLY A 95 -5.19 -18.59 14.28
C GLY A 95 -6.52 -18.68 13.53
N PRO A 96 -6.98 -19.91 13.22
CA PRO A 96 -6.30 -21.19 13.45
C PRO A 96 -5.19 -21.46 12.42
N ALA A 97 -4.34 -22.46 12.66
CA ALA A 97 -3.34 -22.90 11.69
C ALA A 97 -3.94 -23.63 10.47
N ALA A 98 -5.14 -24.19 10.63
CA ALA A 98 -5.86 -24.92 9.60
C ALA A 98 -6.53 -24.00 8.56
N THR A 99 -6.82 -24.56 7.39
CA THR A 99 -7.37 -23.90 6.18
C THR A 99 -8.87 -24.05 5.98
N SER A 100 -9.58 -24.51 6.99
CA SER A 100 -11.02 -24.70 6.92
C SER A 100 -11.57 -24.38 8.30
N SER A 101 -11.91 -23.11 8.47
CA SER A 101 -12.51 -22.60 9.69
C SER A 101 -13.50 -21.50 9.34
N ASN A 102 -14.52 -21.35 10.17
CA ASN A 102 -15.37 -20.17 10.19
C ASN A 102 -15.14 -19.30 11.42
N VAL A 103 -14.18 -19.64 12.29
CA VAL A 103 -13.78 -18.83 13.45
C VAL A 103 -12.28 -18.57 13.40
N TYR A 104 -11.89 -17.32 13.55
CA TYR A 104 -10.53 -16.83 13.37
C TYR A 104 -10.14 -15.89 14.50
N THR A 105 -8.84 -15.82 14.81
CA THR A 105 -8.31 -14.96 15.87
C THR A 105 -7.28 -13.96 15.35
N HIS A 106 -7.21 -12.78 15.99
CA HIS A 106 -6.31 -11.67 15.62
C HIS A 106 -5.58 -11.05 16.83
N GLY A 107 -5.13 -11.88 17.77
CA GLY A 107 -4.45 -11.40 18.98
C GLY A 107 -3.20 -10.54 18.72
N VAL A 108 -2.76 -9.80 19.74
CA VAL A 108 -1.46 -9.07 19.73
C VAL A 108 -0.26 -10.01 19.89
N SER A 109 -0.49 -11.20 20.45
CA SER A 109 0.50 -12.26 20.58
C SER A 109 0.10 -13.45 19.71
N GLY A 110 1.07 -14.03 19.01
CA GLY A 110 0.78 -15.14 18.10
C GLY A 110 1.98 -15.74 17.37
N GLY A 111 3.19 -15.18 17.53
CA GLY A 111 4.37 -15.64 16.79
C GLY A 111 4.22 -15.46 15.29
N VAL A 112 3.54 -14.40 14.86
CA VAL A 112 3.39 -14.00 13.46
C VAL A 112 4.06 -12.65 13.24
N SER A 113 4.63 -12.45 12.05
CA SER A 113 5.32 -11.23 11.66
C SER A 113 4.65 -10.65 10.40
N PRO A 114 4.32 -9.34 10.36
CA PRO A 114 4.69 -8.29 11.32
C PRO A 114 3.94 -8.31 12.66
N GLY A 115 2.81 -9.01 12.76
CA GLY A 115 1.99 -9.08 13.98
C GLY A 115 0.98 -7.94 14.11
N ASN A 116 0.09 -8.06 15.11
CA ASN A 116 -0.84 -7.01 15.50
C ASN A 116 -0.32 -6.29 16.74
N CYS A 117 -0.44 -4.98 16.77
CA CYS A 117 -0.05 -4.14 17.92
C CYS A 117 -1.22 -3.82 18.86
N SER A 118 -2.47 -4.05 18.44
CA SER A 118 -3.66 -3.86 19.27
C SER A 118 -4.72 -4.93 18.97
N LEU A 119 -5.55 -5.24 19.98
CA LEU A 119 -6.78 -6.02 19.79
C LEU A 119 -7.92 -5.15 19.22
N ASN A 120 -7.76 -3.83 19.28
CA ASN A 120 -8.71 -2.88 18.73
C ASN A 120 -8.54 -2.83 17.22
N LEU A 121 -9.50 -3.33 16.43
CA LEU A 121 -9.47 -3.17 14.98
C LEU A 121 -10.12 -1.86 14.51
N SER A 122 -10.58 -0.99 15.41
CA SER A 122 -11.29 0.25 15.07
C SER A 122 -10.59 1.53 15.56
N PHE A 123 -9.35 1.48 16.04
CA PHE A 123 -8.72 2.65 16.69
C PHE A 123 -8.29 3.75 15.72
N GLY A 124 -8.18 3.45 14.42
CA GLY A 124 -7.80 4.43 13.40
C GLY A 124 -6.36 4.93 13.61
N GLY A 125 -5.38 4.20 13.10
CA GLY A 125 -3.97 4.54 13.28
C GLY A 125 -3.06 3.37 12.95
N ASP A 126 -1.76 3.59 13.14
CA ASP A 126 -0.72 2.58 12.95
C ASP A 126 -0.25 2.02 14.30
N CYS A 127 0.73 1.11 14.26
CA CYS A 127 1.27 0.53 15.47
C CYS A 127 2.07 1.50 16.36
N ALA A 128 2.48 2.66 15.86
CA ALA A 128 3.12 3.69 16.67
C ALA A 128 2.10 4.42 17.57
N SER A 129 0.83 4.41 17.17
CA SER A 129 -0.30 5.08 17.84
C SER A 129 -1.29 4.08 18.48
N ALA A 130 -0.94 2.80 18.53
CA ALA A 130 -1.80 1.75 19.05
C ALA A 130 -2.16 1.97 20.54
N PRO A 131 -3.43 1.83 20.95
CA PRO A 131 -3.84 1.94 22.34
C PRO A 131 -3.16 0.88 23.22
N THR A 132 -2.65 1.30 24.38
CA THR A 132 -1.93 0.44 25.33
C THR A 132 -2.84 -0.36 26.27
N SER A 133 -4.12 -0.01 26.36
CA SER A 133 -5.11 -0.74 27.15
C SER A 133 -5.78 -1.84 26.32
N ASN A 134 -6.40 -2.82 26.98
CA ASN A 134 -7.37 -3.75 26.38
C ASN A 134 -8.64 -3.01 25.92
N ASN A 135 -8.53 -1.77 25.44
CA ASN A 135 -9.64 -1.07 24.80
C ASN A 135 -10.00 -1.86 23.55
N LEU A 136 -11.19 -2.44 23.61
CA LEU A 136 -11.69 -3.35 22.59
C LEU A 136 -12.28 -2.63 21.37
N GLY A 137 -12.33 -1.29 21.39
CA GLY A 137 -12.83 -0.46 20.30
C GLY A 137 -14.29 -0.72 19.95
N ARG A 138 -14.67 -0.49 18.69
CA ARG A 138 -15.95 -0.83 18.05
C ARG A 138 -15.84 -2.17 17.31
N ALA A 139 -16.93 -2.93 17.35
CA ALA A 139 -16.95 -4.28 16.77
C ALA A 139 -17.35 -4.11 15.32
N PHE A 140 -16.79 -4.95 14.47
CA PHE A 140 -17.31 -5.07 13.12
C PHE A 140 -18.64 -5.81 13.23
N PRO A 141 -19.77 -5.16 12.90
CA PRO A 141 -21.08 -5.76 13.07
C PRO A 141 -21.31 -6.92 12.09
N ASP A 142 -22.38 -7.67 12.32
CA ASP A 142 -22.89 -8.63 11.34
C ASP A 142 -23.07 -7.95 9.98
N GLY A 143 -22.62 -8.61 8.91
CA GLY A 143 -22.61 -8.05 7.56
C GLY A 143 -21.33 -7.35 7.16
N SER A 144 -20.36 -7.20 8.08
CA SER A 144 -19.01 -6.76 7.70
C SER A 144 -18.40 -7.77 6.72
N MET A 145 -17.45 -7.31 5.92
CA MET A 145 -16.71 -8.15 4.97
C MET A 145 -15.28 -8.29 5.43
N VAL A 146 -14.75 -9.51 5.39
CA VAL A 146 -13.31 -9.75 5.48
C VAL A 146 -12.78 -10.16 4.11
N MET A 147 -11.58 -9.71 3.78
CA MET A 147 -10.94 -9.94 2.48
C MET A 147 -9.45 -10.22 2.68
N GLY A 148 -8.85 -11.00 1.78
CA GLY A 148 -7.38 -11.05 1.67
C GLY A 148 -6.82 -9.66 1.42
N PHE A 149 -5.71 -9.30 2.06
CA PHE A 149 -5.07 -8.00 1.86
C PHE A 149 -3.95 -8.08 0.82
N SER A 150 -3.75 -7.00 0.06
CA SER A 150 -2.57 -6.82 -0.77
C SER A 150 -2.11 -5.37 -0.73
N SER A 151 -0.80 -5.21 -0.57
CA SER A 151 -0.11 -3.93 -0.73
C SER A 151 0.84 -4.02 -1.91
N ALA A 152 0.85 -3.00 -2.76
CA ALA A 152 1.77 -2.91 -3.88
C ALA A 152 2.46 -1.55 -3.91
N ALA A 153 3.79 -1.57 -3.98
CA ALA A 153 4.60 -0.38 -4.22
C ALA A 153 5.06 -0.33 -5.67
N TYR A 154 5.02 0.85 -6.28
CA TYR A 154 5.52 1.14 -7.61
C TYR A 154 6.58 2.24 -7.51
N PHE A 155 7.72 2.01 -8.14
CA PHE A 155 8.87 2.91 -8.08
C PHE A 155 9.84 2.66 -9.23
N ILE A 156 10.72 3.61 -9.48
CA ILE A 156 11.81 3.46 -10.45
C ILE A 156 13.05 2.94 -9.74
N ARG A 157 13.73 1.97 -10.33
CA ARG A 157 15.12 1.61 -9.99
C ARG A 157 15.82 1.09 -11.23
N ASP A 158 17.14 1.03 -11.20
CA ASP A 158 17.90 0.42 -12.29
C ASP A 158 17.68 -1.10 -12.28
N SER A 159 17.50 -1.67 -13.48
CA SER A 159 17.36 -3.11 -13.64
C SER A 159 18.62 -3.83 -13.17
N GLN A 160 18.46 -4.89 -12.38
CA GLN A 160 19.58 -5.75 -11.99
C GLN A 160 20.12 -6.59 -13.16
N ILE A 161 19.40 -6.63 -14.28
CA ILE A 161 19.76 -7.37 -15.49
C ILE A 161 20.40 -6.44 -16.52
N THR A 162 19.77 -5.30 -16.81
CA THR A 162 20.20 -4.41 -17.90
C THR A 162 20.91 -3.14 -17.43
N GLY A 163 20.78 -2.77 -16.15
CA GLY A 163 21.22 -1.48 -15.63
C GLY A 163 20.40 -0.28 -16.13
N GLU A 164 19.33 -0.51 -16.89
CA GLU A 164 18.46 0.58 -17.38
C GLU A 164 17.43 1.00 -16.32
N PRO A 165 17.08 2.30 -16.23
CA PRO A 165 15.97 2.76 -15.42
C PRO A 165 14.68 2.02 -15.77
N THR A 166 14.04 1.45 -14.76
CA THR A 166 12.94 0.50 -14.94
C THR A 166 11.84 0.77 -13.91
N LEU A 167 10.59 0.72 -14.34
CA LEU A 167 9.44 0.69 -13.44
C LEU A 167 9.34 -0.68 -12.81
N TYR A 168 9.43 -0.70 -11.49
CA TYR A 168 9.29 -1.89 -10.67
C TYR A 168 7.96 -1.90 -9.95
N ARG A 169 7.50 -3.12 -9.66
CA ARG A 169 6.43 -3.37 -8.71
C ARG A 169 6.93 -4.31 -7.63
N GLN A 170 6.66 -3.96 -6.39
CA GLN A 170 6.75 -4.88 -5.29
C GLN A 170 5.38 -5.15 -4.68
N VAL A 171 5.10 -6.41 -4.40
CA VAL A 171 3.80 -6.83 -3.87
C VAL A 171 4.00 -7.64 -2.60
N ARG A 172 3.25 -7.25 -1.57
CA ARG A 172 2.93 -8.09 -0.42
C ARG A 172 1.50 -8.60 -0.59
N THR A 173 1.34 -9.91 -0.58
CA THR A 173 0.02 -10.56 -0.67
C THR A 173 -0.43 -11.05 0.70
N ARG A 174 -1.63 -11.62 0.78
CA ARG A 174 -2.24 -12.12 2.01
C ARG A 174 -1.30 -13.00 2.82
N THR A 175 -0.63 -13.95 2.16
CA THR A 175 0.24 -14.91 2.84
C THR A 175 1.47 -14.20 3.38
N SER A 176 1.90 -14.49 4.61
CA SER A 176 3.07 -13.88 5.29
C SER A 176 4.44 -14.22 4.67
N GLY A 177 4.50 -14.41 3.35
CA GLY A 177 5.72 -14.66 2.60
C GLY A 177 6.56 -13.40 2.34
N ALA A 178 7.72 -13.60 1.73
CA ALA A 178 8.61 -12.53 1.32
C ALA A 178 7.97 -11.63 0.26
N LEU A 179 8.38 -10.36 0.25
CA LEU A 179 8.03 -9.40 -0.81
C LEU A 179 8.36 -9.95 -2.19
N GLN A 180 7.41 -9.86 -3.10
CA GLN A 180 7.61 -10.26 -4.50
C GLN A 180 7.97 -9.03 -5.33
N SER A 181 9.15 -9.02 -5.94
CA SER A 181 9.63 -7.91 -6.78
C SER A 181 9.58 -8.29 -8.26
N GLN A 182 9.09 -7.38 -9.09
CA GLN A 182 8.86 -7.59 -10.51
C GLN A 182 9.30 -6.36 -11.31
N GLU A 183 10.10 -6.59 -12.35
CA GLU A 183 10.32 -5.63 -13.43
C GLU A 183 9.05 -5.54 -14.28
N LEU A 184 8.50 -4.33 -14.45
CA LEU A 184 7.31 -4.13 -15.27
C LEU A 184 7.65 -3.56 -16.65
N LEU A 185 8.50 -2.52 -16.67
CA LEU A 185 8.81 -1.80 -17.90
C LEU A 185 10.18 -1.16 -17.81
N THR A 186 11.12 -1.57 -18.66
CA THR A 186 12.42 -0.91 -18.78
C THR A 186 12.31 0.37 -19.63
N GLY A 187 13.27 1.27 -19.49
CA GLY A 187 13.27 2.56 -20.17
C GLY A 187 12.30 3.57 -19.56
N VAL A 188 12.06 3.48 -18.25
CA VAL A 188 11.29 4.47 -17.49
C VAL A 188 12.29 5.24 -16.62
N ASP A 189 12.66 6.43 -17.08
CA ASP A 189 13.72 7.26 -16.48
C ASP A 189 13.23 7.97 -15.21
N ASP A 190 11.94 8.34 -15.19
CA ASP A 190 11.35 9.12 -14.12
C ASP A 190 9.87 8.80 -13.90
N MET A 191 9.40 9.04 -12.67
CA MET A 191 8.00 8.97 -12.27
C MET A 191 7.69 10.12 -11.31
N ASP A 192 6.78 11.01 -11.73
CA ASP A 192 6.23 12.08 -10.89
C ASP A 192 4.76 11.79 -10.55
N ILE A 193 4.35 12.07 -9.31
CA ILE A 193 2.98 11.78 -8.87
C ILE A 193 2.36 12.96 -8.13
N LEU A 194 1.14 13.32 -8.56
CA LEU A 194 0.29 14.27 -7.85
C LEU A 194 -0.96 13.59 -7.30
N TYR A 195 -1.34 14.00 -6.09
CA TYR A 195 -2.44 13.43 -5.32
C TYR A 195 -3.58 14.43 -5.23
N GLY A 196 -4.74 14.07 -5.77
CA GLY A 196 -5.93 14.89 -5.73
C GLY A 196 -6.63 14.79 -4.38
N TYR A 197 -6.60 15.88 -3.62
CA TYR A 197 -7.12 16.00 -2.27
C TYR A 197 -8.53 16.63 -2.28
N ASN A 198 -9.42 16.07 -1.47
CA ASN A 198 -10.80 16.50 -1.31
C ASN A 198 -11.22 16.36 0.16
N PRO A 199 -10.99 17.39 0.99
CA PRO A 199 -11.36 17.35 2.41
C PRO A 199 -12.88 17.39 2.61
N ALA A 200 -13.64 17.93 1.66
CA ALA A 200 -15.08 18.10 1.75
C ALA A 200 -15.89 16.85 1.39
N GLY A 201 -15.25 15.80 0.86
CA GLY A 201 -15.93 14.54 0.49
C GLY A 201 -16.87 14.67 -0.71
N SER A 202 -16.67 15.68 -1.58
CA SER A 202 -17.46 15.92 -2.80
C SER A 202 -17.24 14.91 -3.94
N GLY A 203 -16.42 13.87 -3.74
CA GLY A 203 -16.05 12.85 -4.74
C GLY A 203 -15.06 13.30 -5.83
N SER A 204 -14.80 14.60 -5.99
CA SER A 204 -13.83 15.13 -6.97
C SER A 204 -12.68 15.87 -6.28
N PRO A 205 -11.43 15.79 -6.80
CA PRO A 205 -10.31 16.50 -6.20
C PRO A 205 -10.47 18.01 -6.35
N GLU A 206 -10.29 18.74 -5.25
CA GLU A 206 -10.29 20.21 -5.26
C GLU A 206 -8.92 20.75 -5.67
N ARG A 207 -7.85 20.07 -5.26
CA ARG A 207 -6.46 20.43 -5.56
C ARG A 207 -5.58 19.19 -5.66
N PHE A 208 -4.52 19.29 -6.46
CA PHE A 208 -3.47 18.29 -6.55
C PHE A 208 -2.22 18.73 -5.79
N TYR A 209 -1.64 17.83 -4.99
CA TYR A 209 -0.43 18.06 -4.21
C TYR A 209 0.65 17.02 -4.54
N PRO A 210 1.95 17.37 -4.50
CA PRO A 210 3.00 16.36 -4.36
C PRO A 210 2.87 15.66 -3.01
N ALA A 211 3.44 14.45 -2.88
CA ALA A 211 3.22 13.58 -1.72
C ALA A 211 3.50 14.27 -0.37
N ASN A 212 4.59 15.03 -0.31
CA ASN A 212 5.07 15.70 0.90
C ASN A 212 4.25 16.91 1.34
N LEU A 213 3.34 17.38 0.48
CA LEU A 213 2.44 18.50 0.77
C LEU A 213 0.98 18.06 0.91
N VAL A 214 0.68 16.75 0.88
CA VAL A 214 -0.66 16.23 1.13
C VAL A 214 -1.04 16.51 2.60
N PRO A 215 -2.10 17.31 2.87
CA PRO A 215 -2.44 17.68 4.25
C PRO A 215 -2.93 16.50 5.10
N ASP A 216 -3.77 15.66 4.50
CA ASP A 216 -4.28 14.43 5.10
C ASP A 216 -4.51 13.38 4.00
N TRP A 217 -3.83 12.24 4.11
CA TRP A 217 -3.95 11.12 3.17
C TRP A 217 -5.36 10.51 3.17
N SER A 218 -6.14 10.69 4.24
CA SER A 218 -7.51 10.21 4.32
C SER A 218 -8.45 10.88 3.29
N GLY A 219 -8.14 12.11 2.89
CA GLY A 219 -8.89 12.90 1.90
C GLY A 219 -8.38 12.78 0.46
N VAL A 220 -7.46 11.87 0.15
CA VAL A 220 -6.98 11.67 -1.22
C VAL A 220 -7.96 10.81 -2.01
N VAL A 221 -8.45 11.35 -3.14
CA VAL A 221 -9.52 10.75 -3.96
C VAL A 221 -9.09 10.42 -5.39
N SER A 222 -7.92 10.91 -5.83
CA SER A 222 -7.38 10.63 -7.15
C SER A 222 -5.87 10.74 -7.20
N VAL A 223 -5.25 10.17 -8.23
CA VAL A 223 -3.82 10.27 -8.52
C VAL A 223 -3.60 10.64 -9.97
N ARG A 224 -2.55 11.42 -10.24
CA ARG A 224 -2.00 11.68 -11.56
C ARG A 224 -0.55 11.23 -11.56
N ILE A 225 -0.24 10.28 -12.43
CA ILE A 225 1.08 9.68 -12.56
C ILE A 225 1.63 10.11 -13.91
N GLN A 226 2.79 10.74 -13.91
CA GLN A 226 3.57 11.04 -15.10
C GLN A 226 4.77 10.10 -15.14
N LEU A 227 4.99 9.45 -16.27
CA LEU A 227 6.18 8.65 -16.53
C LEU A 227 7.00 9.30 -17.64
N THR A 228 8.31 9.43 -17.44
CA THR A 228 9.25 9.81 -18.49
C THR A 228 9.86 8.55 -19.09
N LEU A 229 9.42 8.19 -20.29
CA LEU A 229 9.98 7.08 -21.04
C LEU A 229 11.23 7.54 -21.80
N VAL A 230 12.27 6.72 -21.82
CA VAL A 230 13.54 6.99 -22.51
C VAL A 230 13.84 5.91 -23.54
N SER A 231 14.35 6.31 -24.72
CA SER A 231 14.76 5.37 -25.74
C SER A 231 15.96 4.53 -25.26
N LYS A 232 15.96 3.23 -25.63
CA LYS A 232 17.07 2.31 -25.28
C LYS A 232 18.41 2.77 -25.85
N ARG A 233 18.40 3.40 -27.02
CA ARG A 233 19.59 3.90 -27.72
C ARG A 233 19.50 5.42 -27.90
N ALA A 234 20.65 6.06 -27.96
CA ALA A 234 20.75 7.44 -28.41
C ALA A 234 20.30 7.53 -29.88
N VAL A 235 19.54 8.57 -30.18
CA VAL A 235 19.03 8.90 -31.53
C VAL A 235 19.73 10.15 -32.07
N PHE A 236 20.39 10.92 -31.18
CA PHE A 236 21.23 12.05 -31.52
C PHE A 236 22.64 11.87 -30.94
N ALA A 237 23.60 12.66 -31.44
CA ALA A 237 24.89 12.77 -30.77
C ALA A 237 24.70 13.35 -29.36
N PRO A 238 25.32 12.77 -28.32
CA PRO A 238 25.28 13.36 -26.98
C PRO A 238 25.84 14.78 -26.99
N ASP A 239 25.22 15.67 -26.23
CA ASP A 239 25.65 17.06 -26.06
C ASP A 239 25.90 17.33 -24.58
N ALA A 240 27.17 17.20 -24.18
CA ALA A 240 27.62 17.46 -22.82
C ALA A 240 27.62 18.97 -22.46
N THR A 241 27.46 19.85 -23.45
CA THR A 241 27.46 21.31 -23.26
C THR A 241 26.06 21.91 -23.09
N ALA A 242 25.01 21.13 -23.42
CA ALA A 242 23.62 21.50 -23.14
C ALA A 242 23.36 21.62 -21.63
N ASN A 243 22.35 22.41 -21.23
CA ASN A 243 21.91 22.55 -19.85
C ASN A 243 20.41 22.17 -19.70
N PRO A 244 20.07 21.01 -19.13
CA PRO A 244 20.99 19.98 -18.63
C PRO A 244 21.71 19.22 -19.77
N PRO A 245 22.87 18.59 -19.49
CA PRO A 245 23.58 17.76 -20.47
C PRO A 245 22.67 16.69 -21.08
N GLN A 246 22.74 16.53 -22.41
CA GLN A 246 21.89 15.58 -23.12
C GLN A 246 22.67 14.32 -23.51
N ASP A 247 22.10 13.16 -23.20
CA ASP A 247 22.65 11.84 -23.50
C ASP A 247 22.31 11.33 -24.92
N GLY A 248 21.73 12.20 -25.76
CA GLY A 248 21.29 11.86 -27.11
C GLY A 248 20.07 10.94 -27.16
N LYS A 249 19.45 10.57 -26.03
CA LYS A 249 18.27 9.71 -25.98
C LYS A 249 16.98 10.52 -26.11
N LEU A 250 16.00 9.94 -26.79
CA LEU A 250 14.65 10.50 -26.85
C LEU A 250 13.93 10.27 -25.53
N ARG A 251 13.28 11.31 -25.02
CA ARG A 251 12.39 11.23 -23.86
C ARG A 251 10.96 11.55 -24.27
N LYS A 252 10.00 10.79 -23.74
CA LYS A 252 8.56 11.02 -23.94
C LYS A 252 7.84 10.91 -22.61
N GLN A 253 7.07 11.94 -22.27
CA GLN A 253 6.21 11.92 -21.10
C GLN A 253 4.86 11.27 -21.44
N VAL A 254 4.38 10.44 -20.52
CA VAL A 254 3.04 9.83 -20.57
C VAL A 254 2.37 10.12 -19.23
N MET A 255 1.16 10.68 -19.27
CA MET A 255 0.36 10.92 -18.07
C MET A 255 -0.83 9.97 -18.00
N ILE A 256 -1.08 9.47 -16.79
CA ILE A 256 -2.22 8.63 -16.45
C ILE A 256 -2.90 9.23 -15.23
N SER A 257 -4.23 9.37 -15.27
CA SER A 257 -5.02 9.82 -14.13
C SER A 257 -6.00 8.73 -13.72
N GLY A 258 -6.20 8.55 -12.41
CA GLY A 258 -7.15 7.58 -11.88
C GLY A 258 -7.81 8.08 -10.60
N SER A 259 -9.11 7.84 -10.48
CA SER A 259 -9.86 8.02 -9.23
C SER A 259 -9.71 6.81 -8.32
N ILE A 260 -9.66 7.06 -7.02
CA ILE A 260 -9.56 6.03 -5.98
C ILE A 260 -10.98 5.66 -5.56
N ARG A 261 -11.38 4.41 -5.82
CA ARG A 261 -12.69 3.89 -5.41
C ARG A 261 -12.79 3.79 -3.89
N ASN A 262 -14.01 3.91 -3.38
CA ASN A 262 -14.34 3.90 -1.94
C ASN A 262 -13.76 5.09 -1.14
N ARG A 263 -13.51 6.22 -1.82
CA ARG A 263 -13.04 7.49 -1.22
C ARG A 263 -13.81 8.71 -1.72
N GLY A 264 -14.94 8.52 -2.42
CA GLY A 264 -15.80 9.57 -2.94
C GLY A 264 -17.24 9.12 -3.04
#